data_AF-A0A957LTD4-F1
#
_entry.id   AF-A0A957LTD4-F1
#
_cell.length_a   1.000
_cell.length_b   1.000
_cell.length_c   1.000
_cell.angle_alpha   90.00
_cell.angle_beta   90.00
_cell.angle_gamma   90.00
#
_symmetry.space_group_name_H-M   'P 1'
#
loop_
_entity.id
_entity.type
_entity.pdbx_description
1 polymer ?
#
loop_
_entity_poly.entity_id
_entity_poly.type
_entity_poly.pdbx_seq_one_letter_code
_entity_poly.pdbx_strand_id
1 'polypeptide(L)'
;MAEYVIYDVNISLVTPVHIGNGRELMYDFDYAVHNGKTWRINEDALLDAQDVDDPRLAAQLAQSKDALSQLDQEAQARLAD
;
A
#
# COMPACT_ATOMS: atom_id res chain seq x y z
N MET A 1 -43.78 1.95 -15.89
CA MET A 1 -42.84 1.66 -14.79
C MET A 1 -42.15 0.36 -15.15
N ALA A 2 -40.81 0.32 -15.17
CA ALA A 2 -40.11 -0.88 -15.61
C ALA A 2 -40.38 -2.03 -14.63
N GLU A 3 -40.88 -3.15 -15.14
CA GLU A 3 -41.04 -4.39 -14.38
C GLU A 3 -39.66 -5.02 -14.17
N TYR A 4 -39.28 -5.22 -12.92
CA TYR A 4 -38.13 -6.05 -12.55
C TYR A 4 -38.49 -6.92 -11.36
N VAL A 5 -37.85 -8.10 -11.29
CA VAL A 5 -38.04 -9.09 -10.24
C VAL A 5 -36.77 -9.13 -9.39
N ILE A 6 -36.92 -9.10 -8.07
CA ILE A 6 -35.82 -9.15 -7.11
C ILE A 6 -35.66 -10.60 -6.64
N TYR A 7 -34.41 -11.05 -6.49
CA TYR A 7 -34.07 -12.37 -5.99
C TYR A 7 -33.12 -12.28 -4.80
N ASP A 8 -33.33 -13.18 -3.84
CA ASP A 8 -32.35 -13.49 -2.80
C ASP A 8 -31.49 -14.67 -3.25
N VAL A 9 -30.17 -14.51 -3.18
CA VAL A 9 -29.20 -15.50 -3.68
C VAL A 9 -28.30 -15.97 -2.55
N ASN A 10 -28.11 -17.30 -2.47
CA ASN A 10 -27.13 -17.93 -1.59
C ASN A 10 -25.92 -18.37 -2.42
N ILE A 11 -24.71 -18.00 -1.96
CA ILE A 11 -23.45 -18.29 -2.65
C ILE A 11 -22.56 -19.13 -1.74
N SER A 12 -21.97 -20.18 -2.30
CA SER A 12 -20.97 -21.02 -1.63
C SER A 12 -19.69 -21.10 -2.46
N LEU A 13 -18.53 -21.08 -1.81
CA LEU A 13 -17.23 -21.15 -2.47
C LEU A 13 -16.81 -22.62 -2.66
N VAL A 14 -16.48 -23.00 -3.90
CA VAL A 14 -15.88 -24.31 -4.21
C VAL A 14 -14.36 -24.21 -4.39
N THR A 15 -13.88 -23.01 -4.74
CA THR A 15 -12.47 -22.67 -4.92
C THR A 15 -12.18 -21.31 -4.25
N PRO A 16 -10.90 -20.96 -4.03
CA PRO A 16 -10.55 -19.62 -3.61
C PRO A 16 -11.13 -18.56 -4.56
N VAL A 17 -11.70 -17.50 -4.00
CA VAL A 17 -12.22 -16.35 -4.75
C VAL A 17 -11.48 -15.12 -4.28
N HIS A 18 -10.94 -14.36 -5.23
CA HIS A 18 -10.34 -13.06 -4.99
C HIS A 18 -11.11 -12.00 -5.79
N ILE A 19 -11.67 -11.03 -5.07
CA ILE A 19 -12.24 -9.82 -5.66
C ILE A 19 -11.25 -8.70 -5.34
N GLY A 20 -10.45 -8.32 -6.34
CA GLY A 20 -9.45 -7.27 -6.18
C GLY A 20 -10.08 -5.88 -6.06
N ASN A 21 -9.37 -4.98 -5.40
CA ASN A 21 -9.68 -3.55 -5.36
C ASN A 21 -8.85 -2.72 -6.35
N GLY A 22 -8.07 -3.39 -7.21
CA GLY A 22 -7.18 -2.76 -8.18
C GLY A 22 -5.84 -2.28 -7.62
N ARG A 23 -5.57 -2.46 -6.32
CA ARG A 23 -4.26 -2.15 -5.72
C ARG A 23 -3.41 -3.41 -5.63
N GLU A 24 -2.16 -3.28 -6.03
CA GLU A 24 -1.15 -4.29 -5.79
C GLU A 24 -0.38 -3.92 -4.52
N LEU A 25 -0.15 -4.90 -3.64
CA LEU A 25 0.67 -4.69 -2.45
C LEU A 25 2.11 -5.03 -2.80
N MET A 26 3.03 -4.11 -2.51
CA MET A 26 4.46 -4.28 -2.75
C MET A 26 5.13 -4.93 -1.53
N TYR A 27 5.96 -5.92 -1.80
CA TYR A 27 6.76 -6.62 -0.80
C TYR A 27 7.77 -5.67 -0.15
N ASP A 28 7.93 -5.75 1.17
CA ASP A 28 8.76 -4.89 2.02
C ASP A 28 8.35 -3.40 2.03
N PHE A 29 7.20 -3.06 1.44
CA PHE A 29 6.63 -1.71 1.49
C PHE A 29 5.23 -1.73 2.11
N ASP A 30 4.29 -2.43 1.47
CA ASP A 30 2.91 -2.57 1.97
C ASP A 30 2.73 -3.82 2.86
N TYR A 31 3.60 -4.82 2.70
CA TYR A 31 3.55 -6.05 3.50
C TYR A 31 4.91 -6.70 3.70
N ALA A 32 5.04 -7.46 4.78
CA ALA A 32 6.22 -8.27 5.09
C ALA A 32 5.83 -9.73 5.34
N VAL A 33 6.75 -10.65 5.03
CA VAL A 33 6.58 -12.08 5.34
C VAL A 33 7.47 -12.43 6.53
N HIS A 34 6.87 -12.85 7.64
CA HIS A 34 7.60 -13.22 8.85
C HIS A 34 6.97 -14.44 9.52
N ASN A 35 7.78 -15.42 9.91
CA ASN A 35 7.37 -16.69 10.51
C ASN A 35 6.28 -17.44 9.71
N GLY A 36 6.45 -17.49 8.39
CA GLY A 36 5.54 -18.18 7.48
C GLY A 36 4.18 -17.51 7.33
N LYS A 37 4.02 -16.26 7.79
CA LYS A 37 2.80 -15.47 7.67
C LYS A 37 3.07 -14.17 6.94
N THR A 38 2.07 -13.72 6.19
CA THR A 38 2.07 -12.41 5.54
C THR A 38 1.39 -11.39 6.46
N TRP A 39 2.09 -10.30 6.74
CA TRP A 39 1.62 -9.19 7.57
C TRP A 39 1.48 -7.96 6.69
N ARG A 40 0.27 -7.40 6.62
CA ARG A 40 0.08 -6.08 5.99
C ARG A 40 0.58 -5.02 6.97
N ILE A 41 1.41 -4.12 6.47
CA ILE A 41 1.95 -3.01 7.25
C ILE A 41 0.82 -1.99 7.45
N ASN A 42 0.69 -1.51 8.68
CA ASN A 42 -0.16 -0.36 8.99
C ASN A 42 0.76 0.86 9.08
N GLU A 43 0.86 1.59 7.98
CA GLU A 43 1.73 2.76 7.84
C GLU A 43 1.41 3.83 8.88
N ASP A 44 0.12 4.11 9.12
CA ASP A 44 -0.31 5.12 10.09
C ASP A 44 0.17 4.77 11.51
N ALA A 45 -0.04 3.53 11.94
CA ALA A 45 0.40 3.07 13.25
C ALA A 45 1.93 3.03 13.39
N LEU A 46 2.65 2.78 12.28
CA LEU A 46 4.11 2.81 12.25
C LEU A 46 4.65 4.24 12.37
N LEU A 47 3.98 5.21 11.74
CA LEU A 47 4.32 6.62 11.86
C LEU A 47 4.02 7.16 13.26
N ASP A 48 2.86 6.81 13.83
CA ASP A 48 2.47 7.22 15.17
C ASP A 48 3.40 6.67 16.27
N ALA A 49 3.99 5.49 16.04
CA ALA A 49 4.92 4.85 16.99
C ALA A 49 6.35 5.43 16.94
N GLN A 50 6.67 6.29 15.97
CA GLN A 50 7.99 6.88 15.84
C GLN A 50 8.20 8.02 16.83
N ASP A 51 9.38 8.05 17.45
CA ASP A 51 9.84 9.20 18.24
C ASP A 51 10.33 10.30 17.29
N VAL A 52 9.40 11.17 16.87
CA VAL A 52 9.67 12.26 15.93
C VAL A 52 10.66 13.30 16.45
N ASP A 53 10.94 13.29 17.75
CA ASP A 53 11.94 14.17 18.38
C ASP A 53 13.34 13.54 18.38
N ASP A 54 13.52 12.28 17.93
CA ASP A 54 14.85 11.68 17.76
C ASP A 54 15.59 12.34 16.57
N PRO A 55 16.69 13.08 16.83
CA PRO A 55 17.43 13.78 15.77
C PRO A 55 18.04 12.83 14.73
N ARG A 56 18.27 11.55 15.07
CA ARG A 56 18.79 10.55 14.13
C ARG A 56 17.72 10.14 13.11
N LEU A 57 16.49 9.96 13.57
CA LEU A 57 15.36 9.63 12.72
C LEU A 57 15.04 10.81 11.79
N ALA A 58 15.02 12.03 12.32
CA ALA A 58 14.82 13.23 11.53
C ALA A 58 15.88 13.38 10.42
N ALA A 59 17.15 13.09 10.72
CA ALA A 59 18.23 13.11 9.73
C ALA A 59 18.06 12.03 8.64
N GLN A 60 17.65 10.81 9.02
CA GLN A 60 17.40 9.72 8.06
C GLN A 60 16.20 10.04 7.14
N LEU A 61 15.12 10.59 7.69
CA LEU A 61 13.94 10.98 6.92
C LEU A 61 14.26 12.12 5.94
N ALA A 62 15.06 13.10 6.36
CA ALA A 62 15.52 14.18 5.49
C ALA A 62 16.31 13.65 4.28
N GLN A 63 17.24 12.72 4.51
CA GLN A 63 18.01 12.08 3.43
C GLN A 63 17.12 11.31 2.45
N SER A 64 16.15 10.54 2.95
CA SER A 64 15.20 9.79 2.11
C SER A 64 14.32 10.72 1.27
N LYS A 65 13.86 11.84 1.84
CA LYS A 65 13.06 12.83 1.12
C LYS A 65 13.81 13.44 -0.06
N ASP A 66 15.09 13.78 0.14
CA ASP A 66 15.93 14.34 -0.92
C ASP A 66 16.16 13.32 -2.04
N ALA A 67 16.39 12.05 -1.70
CA ALA A 67 16.52 10.98 -2.69
C ALA A 67 15.23 10.74 -3.49
N LEU A 68 14.06 10.75 -2.84
CA LEU A 68 12.76 10.62 -3.51
C LEU A 68 12.49 11.79 -4.46
N SER A 69 12.80 13.02 -4.05
CA SER A 69 12.64 14.20 -4.91
C SER A 69 13.53 14.16 -6.16
N GLN A 70 14.72 13.55 -6.08
CA GLN A 70 15.61 13.41 -7.23
C GLN A 70 15.09 12.38 -8.23
N LEU A 71 14.56 11.25 -7.74
CA LEU A 71 13.93 10.23 -8.57
C LEU A 71 12.69 10.76 -9.29
N ASP A 72 11.86 11.58 -8.63
CA ASP A 72 10.70 12.23 -9.26
C ASP A 72 11.13 13.20 -10.37
N GLN A 73 12.18 13.99 -10.15
CA GLN A 73 12.71 14.90 -11.17
C GLN A 73 13.27 14.16 -12.39
N GLU A 74 13.98 13.06 -12.19
CA GLU A 74 14.49 12.22 -13.28
C GLU A 74 13.37 11.52 -14.06
N ALA A 75 12.34 11.02 -13.36
CA ALA A 75 11.18 10.40 -13.99
C ALA A 75 10.39 11.41 -14.85
N GLN A 76 10.23 12.64 -14.36
CA GLN A 76 9.60 13.73 -15.11
C GLN A 76 10.42 14.14 -16.34
N ALA A 77 11.75 14.19 -16.22
CA ALA A 77 12.63 14.50 -17.36
C ALA A 77 12.57 13.42 -18.45
N ARG A 78 12.48 12.14 -18.10
CA ARG A 78 12.37 11.03 -19.06
C ARG A 78 11.02 10.97 -19.80
N LEU A 79 9.97 11.57 -19.25
CA LEU A 79 8.65 11.62 -19.89
C LEU A 79 8.49 12.83 -20.83
N ALA A 80 9.44 13.76 -20.83
CA ALA A 80 9.41 14.98 -21.64
C ALA A 80 10.20 14.88 -22.97
N ASP A 81 10.92 13.76 -23.19
CA ASP A 81 11.58 13.35 -24.44
C ASP A 81 10.74 12.30 -25.19
#